data_AF-A0A7V9HIU0-F1
#
_entry.id   AF-A0A7V9HIU0-F1
#
_cell.length_a   1.000
_cell.length_b   1.000
_cell.length_c   1.000
_cell.angle_alpha   90.00
_cell.angle_beta   90.00
_cell.angle_gamma   90.00
#
_symmetry.space_group_name_H-M   'P 1'
#
loop_
_entity.id
_entity.type
_entity.pdbx_description
1 polymer ?
#
loop_
_entity_poly.entity_id
_entity_poly.type
_entity_poly.pdbx_seq_one_letter_code
_entity_poly.pdbx_strand_id
1 'polypeptide(L)'
;MVDQLLGGLFGGQADEDAPRRQARGRDFVNRYETGLPHEGYSDEEAIHNYRQAASSLSPQEFEDAAAEAFTRMPPEDRKRLRREMKQRSKGRINVDENNDDPRELARATSRYQQEDTSGGGLAGLFGMGGNNNQPQVQGHQQQEGGSLLDNPLAKVALGGIAAMAVKKMSER
;
A
#
# COMPACT_ATOMS: atom_id res chain seq x y z
N MET A 1 -17.06 -17.39 44.61
CA MET A 1 -17.15 -18.05 43.29
C MET A 1 -17.97 -17.14 42.41
N VAL A 2 -17.57 -16.98 41.15
CA VAL A 2 -18.13 -16.14 40.08
C VAL A 2 -17.85 -14.64 40.18
N ASP A 3 -16.74 -14.18 39.58
CA ASP A 3 -16.70 -12.96 38.74
C ASP A 3 -15.34 -12.82 38.00
N GLN A 4 -14.96 -13.84 37.22
CA GLN A 4 -13.70 -13.82 36.48
C GLN A 4 -13.87 -14.18 34.99
N LEU A 5 -15.05 -13.86 34.43
CA LEU A 5 -15.46 -14.30 33.09
C LEU A 5 -15.84 -13.15 32.13
N LEU A 6 -15.47 -11.90 32.42
CA LEU A 6 -15.75 -10.76 31.51
C LEU A 6 -14.51 -10.01 31.01
N GLY A 7 -13.31 -10.56 31.20
CA GLY A 7 -12.05 -9.98 30.68
C GLY A 7 -11.63 -10.46 29.28
N GLY A 8 -12.34 -11.40 28.67
CA GLY A 8 -11.91 -12.11 27.46
C GLY A 8 -12.44 -11.60 26.12
N LEU A 9 -13.11 -10.44 26.07
CA LEU A 9 -13.78 -9.94 24.86
C LEU A 9 -13.13 -8.68 24.24
N PHE A 10 -11.87 -8.40 24.58
CA PHE A 10 -11.02 -7.50 23.80
C PHE A 10 -9.89 -8.35 23.24
N GLY A 11 -10.20 -9.06 22.15
CA GLY A 11 -9.28 -9.93 21.44
C GLY A 11 -8.01 -9.17 21.08
N GLY A 12 -6.92 -9.54 21.75
CA GLY A 12 -5.59 -9.03 21.50
C GLY A 12 -5.14 -9.29 20.06
N GLN A 13 -4.45 -8.28 19.52
CA GLN A 13 -3.45 -8.41 18.47
C GLN A 13 -2.54 -7.18 18.48
N ALA A 14 -2.16 -6.71 19.68
CA ALA A 14 -1.08 -5.72 19.83
C ALA A 14 0.28 -6.38 20.08
N ASP A 15 0.30 -7.68 20.39
CA ASP A 15 1.50 -8.46 20.73
C ASP A 15 1.82 -9.51 19.67
N GLU A 16 1.73 -9.17 18.38
CA GLU A 16 2.40 -9.98 17.38
C GLU A 16 3.92 -9.80 17.55
N ASP A 17 4.56 -10.86 18.06
CA ASP A 17 6.00 -11.01 18.20
C ASP A 17 6.72 -10.29 17.04
N ALA A 18 7.49 -9.24 17.34
CA ALA A 18 8.35 -8.57 16.36
C ALA A 18 9.08 -9.53 15.39
N PRO A 19 9.61 -10.69 15.84
CA PRO A 19 10.23 -11.66 14.91
C PRO A 19 9.26 -12.28 13.89
N ARG A 20 7.99 -12.53 14.25
CA ARG A 20 7.01 -13.08 13.30
C ARG A 20 6.61 -12.05 12.25
N ARG A 21 6.48 -10.78 12.64
CA ARG A 21 6.23 -9.68 11.69
C ARG A 21 7.38 -9.50 10.71
N GLN A 22 8.61 -9.53 11.20
CA GLN A 22 9.81 -9.48 10.34
C GLN A 22 9.89 -10.68 9.39
N ALA A 23 9.57 -11.89 9.86
CA ALA A 23 9.56 -13.08 9.01
C ALA A 23 8.55 -12.99 7.87
N ARG A 24 7.31 -12.53 8.15
CA ARG A 24 6.28 -12.31 7.11
C ARG A 24 6.67 -11.22 6.12
N GLY A 25 7.27 -10.12 6.58
CA GLY A 25 7.77 -9.08 5.70
C GLY A 25 8.85 -9.59 4.74
N ARG A 26 9.81 -10.37 5.25
CA ARG A 26 10.85 -10.99 4.40
C ARG A 26 10.28 -11.98 3.40
N ASP A 27 9.31 -12.79 3.82
CA ASP A 27 8.60 -13.71 2.92
C ASP A 27 7.87 -12.94 1.79
N PHE A 28 7.19 -11.85 2.12
CA PHE A 28 6.55 -10.96 1.14
C PHE A 28 7.55 -10.40 0.13
N VAL A 29 8.70 -9.89 0.59
CA VAL A 29 9.78 -9.40 -0.29
C VAL A 29 10.30 -10.53 -1.18
N ASN A 30 10.57 -11.70 -0.62
CA ASN A 30 11.06 -12.85 -1.39
C ASN A 30 10.08 -13.25 -2.49
N ARG A 31 8.77 -13.32 -2.20
CA ARG A 31 7.74 -13.64 -3.19
C ARG A 31 7.63 -12.56 -4.27
N TYR A 32 7.72 -11.28 -3.89
CA TYR A 32 7.76 -10.17 -4.85
C TYR A 32 9.01 -10.21 -5.76
N GLU A 33 10.17 -10.58 -5.23
CA GLU A 33 11.43 -10.62 -6.00
C GLU A 33 11.55 -11.88 -6.88
N THR A 34 10.91 -12.98 -6.50
CA THR A 34 11.00 -14.28 -7.23
C THR A 34 9.81 -14.57 -8.13
N GLY A 35 8.64 -13.97 -7.86
CA GLY A 35 7.40 -14.13 -8.64
C GLY A 35 7.08 -12.93 -9.52
N LEU A 36 5.91 -12.95 -10.17
CA LEU A 36 5.42 -11.76 -10.89
C LEU A 36 5.04 -10.64 -9.90
N PRO A 37 5.26 -9.35 -10.22
CA PRO A 37 5.01 -8.21 -9.31
C PRO A 37 3.56 -7.96 -8.88
N HIS A 38 2.65 -8.87 -9.16
CA HIS A 38 1.24 -8.86 -8.76
C HIS A 38 0.76 -10.23 -8.25
N GLU A 39 1.62 -11.25 -8.33
CA GLU A 39 1.37 -12.62 -7.89
C GLU A 39 2.11 -12.88 -6.58
N GLY A 40 1.60 -13.84 -5.79
CA GLY A 40 2.24 -14.23 -4.53
C GLY A 40 1.91 -13.34 -3.34
N TYR A 41 0.97 -12.40 -3.45
CA TYR A 41 0.43 -11.67 -2.30
C TYR A 41 -0.98 -11.12 -2.57
N SER A 42 -1.75 -11.00 -1.50
CA SER A 42 -3.11 -10.44 -1.54
C SER A 42 -3.07 -8.90 -1.59
N ASP A 43 -4.14 -8.29 -2.07
CA ASP A 43 -4.26 -6.82 -2.10
C ASP A 43 -4.18 -6.25 -0.67
N GLU A 44 -4.85 -6.89 0.28
CA GLU A 44 -4.81 -6.58 1.71
C GLU A 44 -3.39 -6.65 2.28
N GLU A 45 -2.59 -7.63 1.84
CA GLU A 45 -1.21 -7.80 2.27
C GLU A 45 -0.32 -6.68 1.71
N ALA A 46 -0.52 -6.28 0.45
CA ALA A 46 0.18 -5.14 -0.13
C ALA A 46 -0.16 -3.82 0.59
N ILE A 47 -1.45 -3.59 0.86
CA ILE A 47 -1.94 -2.39 1.55
C ILE A 47 -1.41 -2.34 2.99
N HIS A 48 -1.44 -3.47 3.70
CA HIS A 48 -0.94 -3.56 5.07
C HIS A 48 0.55 -3.23 5.13
N ASN A 49 1.38 -3.91 4.32
CA ASN A 49 2.83 -3.66 4.28
C ASN A 49 3.14 -2.24 3.79
N TYR A 50 2.38 -1.69 2.84
CA TYR A 50 2.52 -0.31 2.39
C TYR A 50 2.25 0.70 3.51
N ARG A 51 1.15 0.54 4.25
CA ARG A 51 0.80 1.43 5.37
C ARG A 51 1.84 1.37 6.47
N GLN A 52 2.33 0.16 6.79
CA GLN A 52 3.39 -0.04 7.77
C GLN A 52 4.69 0.62 7.31
N ALA A 53 5.06 0.49 6.04
CA ALA A 53 6.21 1.16 5.45
C ALA A 53 6.09 2.68 5.53
N ALA A 54 4.93 3.22 5.12
CA ALA A 54 4.67 4.66 5.11
C ALA A 54 4.71 5.29 6.51
N SER A 55 4.39 4.54 7.57
CA SER A 55 4.47 5.01 8.96
C SER A 55 5.83 4.79 9.62
N SER A 56 6.64 3.85 9.12
CA SER A 56 7.91 3.45 9.75
C SER A 56 9.15 4.06 9.09
N LEU A 57 9.07 4.42 7.81
CA LEU A 57 10.17 5.02 7.06
C LEU A 57 10.15 6.55 7.13
N SER A 58 11.32 7.17 7.07
CA SER A 58 11.39 8.61 6.82
C SER A 58 10.91 8.94 5.39
N PRO A 59 10.51 10.20 5.12
CA PRO A 59 10.03 10.59 3.79
C PRO A 59 11.02 10.31 2.66
N GLN A 60 12.32 10.45 2.94
CA GLN A 60 13.40 10.18 1.99
C GLN A 60 13.54 8.68 1.72
N GLU A 61 13.50 7.84 2.76
CA GLU A 61 13.61 6.39 2.59
C GLU A 61 12.40 5.79 1.89
N PHE A 62 11.21 6.36 2.15
CA PHE A 62 10.00 6.01 1.43
C PHE A 62 10.08 6.44 -0.05
N GLU A 63 10.60 7.64 -0.35
CA GLU A 63 10.87 8.07 -1.73
C GLU A 63 11.84 7.12 -2.42
N ASP A 64 12.96 6.76 -1.78
CA ASP A 64 13.95 5.84 -2.35
C ASP A 64 13.34 4.46 -2.61
N ALA A 65 12.57 3.92 -1.65
CA ALA A 65 11.86 2.64 -1.83
C ALA A 65 10.87 2.70 -3.00
N ALA A 66 10.14 3.81 -3.14
CA ALA A 66 9.23 4.01 -4.25
C ALA A 66 9.96 4.15 -5.59
N ALA A 67 11.09 4.84 -5.63
CA ALA A 67 11.90 4.98 -6.84
C ALA A 67 12.43 3.63 -7.32
N GLU A 68 12.89 2.78 -6.39
CA GLU A 68 13.33 1.42 -6.71
C GLU A 68 12.17 0.54 -7.20
N ALA A 69 11.00 0.63 -6.58
CA ALA A 69 9.80 -0.07 -7.01
C ALA A 69 9.37 0.33 -8.42
N PHE A 70 9.33 1.64 -8.71
CA PHE A 70 8.96 2.14 -10.03
C PHE A 70 10.02 1.85 -11.09
N THR A 71 11.30 1.76 -10.72
CA THR A 71 12.36 1.34 -11.66
C THR A 71 12.11 -0.07 -12.20
N ARG A 72 11.52 -0.95 -11.39
CA ARG A 72 11.14 -2.32 -11.79
C ARG A 72 9.84 -2.39 -12.60
N MET A 73 9.04 -1.33 -12.59
CA MET A 73 7.81 -1.24 -13.39
C MET A 73 8.14 -0.89 -14.85
N PRO A 74 7.49 -1.50 -15.85
CA PRO A 74 7.65 -1.11 -17.26
C PRO A 74 7.37 0.38 -17.49
N PRO A 75 8.05 1.06 -18.43
CA PRO A 75 7.86 2.48 -18.69
C PRO A 75 6.41 2.84 -19.05
N GLU A 76 5.73 1.98 -19.82
CA GLU A 76 4.33 2.18 -20.19
C GLU A 76 3.39 2.07 -18.98
N ASP A 77 3.70 1.19 -18.02
CA ASP A 77 2.95 1.06 -16.78
C ASP A 77 3.20 2.27 -15.88
N ARG A 78 4.42 2.82 -15.81
CA ARG A 78 4.69 4.06 -15.08
C ARG A 78 3.88 5.25 -15.63
N LYS A 79 3.80 5.38 -16.96
CA LYS A 79 2.97 6.43 -17.60
C LYS A 79 1.48 6.22 -17.32
N ARG A 80 0.99 4.97 -17.38
CA ARG A 80 -0.39 4.63 -17.00
C ARG A 80 -0.66 5.00 -15.54
N LEU A 81 0.26 4.69 -14.63
CA LEU A 81 0.15 4.97 -13.21
C LEU A 81 0.06 6.47 -12.95
N ARG A 82 0.91 7.27 -13.61
CA ARG A 82 0.88 8.73 -13.56
C ARG A 82 -0.48 9.30 -13.98
N ARG A 83 -1.03 8.81 -15.11
CA ARG A 83 -2.36 9.21 -15.58
C ARG A 83 -3.44 8.91 -14.54
N GLU A 84 -3.46 7.69 -14.03
CA GLU A 84 -4.42 7.27 -13.00
C GLU A 84 -4.28 8.12 -11.73
N MET A 85 -3.06 8.36 -11.25
CA MET A 85 -2.80 9.17 -10.06
C MET A 85 -3.29 10.61 -10.23
N LYS A 86 -3.00 11.24 -11.37
CA LYS A 86 -3.44 12.60 -11.69
C LYS A 86 -4.97 12.70 -11.78
N GLN A 87 -5.60 11.73 -12.46
CA GLN A 87 -7.06 11.66 -12.61
C GLN A 87 -7.76 11.46 -11.26
N ARG A 88 -7.34 10.47 -10.48
CA ARG A 88 -7.95 10.12 -9.18
C ARG A 88 -7.71 11.18 -8.11
N SER A 89 -6.56 11.84 -8.16
CA SER A 89 -6.23 12.90 -7.22
C SER A 89 -6.95 14.22 -7.55
N LYS A 90 -7.73 14.26 -8.63
CA LYS A 90 -8.39 15.47 -9.15
C LYS A 90 -7.38 16.62 -9.36
N GLY A 91 -6.17 16.26 -9.82
CA GLY A 91 -5.08 17.22 -10.05
C GLY A 91 -4.27 17.61 -8.81
N ARG A 92 -4.51 17.01 -7.63
CA ARG A 92 -3.65 17.24 -6.45
C ARG A 92 -2.23 16.71 -6.65
N ILE A 93 -2.09 15.62 -7.38
CA ILE A 93 -0.78 15.09 -7.77
C ILE A 93 -0.34 15.77 -9.07
N ASN A 94 0.65 16.65 -8.96
CA ASN A 94 1.24 17.33 -10.11
C ASN A 94 2.37 16.47 -10.72
N VAL A 95 2.01 15.61 -11.68
CA VAL A 95 2.93 14.77 -12.46
C VAL A 95 2.73 15.00 -13.95
N ASP A 96 3.83 14.96 -14.72
CA ASP A 96 3.74 14.88 -16.17
C ASP A 96 3.28 13.47 -16.59
N GLU A 97 2.14 13.37 -17.26
CA GLU A 97 1.56 12.08 -17.67
C GLU A 97 2.30 11.39 -18.82
N ASN A 98 3.17 12.13 -19.52
CA ASN A 98 3.96 11.62 -20.65
C ASN A 98 5.37 11.19 -20.23
N ASN A 99 5.85 11.64 -19.07
CA ASN A 99 7.15 11.26 -18.55
C ASN A 99 7.09 9.87 -17.90
N ASP A 100 8.12 9.05 -18.12
CA ASP A 100 8.29 7.75 -17.48
C ASP A 100 9.38 7.74 -16.41
N ASP A 101 9.93 8.88 -16.01
CA ASP A 101 10.94 8.94 -14.95
C ASP A 101 10.41 8.33 -13.63
N PRO A 102 11.01 7.22 -13.14
CA PRO A 102 10.58 6.54 -11.91
C PRO A 102 10.83 7.38 -10.66
N ARG A 103 11.86 8.24 -10.66
CA ARG A 103 12.26 9.05 -9.50
C ARG A 103 11.35 10.25 -9.32
N GLU A 104 10.93 10.88 -10.42
CA GLU A 104 9.91 11.93 -10.35
C GLU A 104 8.56 11.36 -9.89
N LEU A 105 8.18 10.16 -10.33
CA LEU A 105 6.98 9.47 -9.86
C LEU A 105 7.05 9.13 -8.35
N ALA A 106 8.22 8.70 -7.88
CA ALA A 106 8.50 8.47 -6.46
C ALA A 106 8.39 9.75 -5.62
N ARG A 107 8.92 10.86 -6.11
CA ARG A 107 8.79 12.18 -5.46
C ARG A 107 7.36 12.61 -5.34
N ALA A 108 6.59 12.50 -6.42
CA ALA A 108 5.17 12.87 -6.42
C ALA A 108 4.37 11.99 -5.44
N THR A 109 4.66 10.69 -5.44
CA THR A 109 4.10 9.71 -4.51
C THR A 109 4.42 10.05 -3.05
N SER A 110 5.70 10.32 -2.75
CA SER A 110 6.16 10.63 -1.38
C SER A 110 5.56 11.94 -0.88
N ARG A 111 5.49 12.98 -1.73
CA ARG A 111 4.81 14.24 -1.38
C ARG A 111 3.34 14.01 -1.06
N TYR A 112 2.64 13.30 -1.93
CA TYR A 112 1.22 12.99 -1.71
C TYR A 112 1.01 12.18 -0.44
N GLN A 113 1.88 11.20 -0.16
CA GLN A 113 1.82 10.40 1.07
C GLN A 113 1.98 11.27 2.34
N GLN A 114 2.82 12.31 2.28
CA GLN A 114 3.00 13.25 3.40
C GLN A 114 1.78 14.15 3.56
N GLU A 115 1.23 14.65 2.45
CA GLU A 115 0.03 15.51 2.46
C GLU A 115 -1.22 14.75 2.91
N ASP A 116 -1.34 13.47 2.54
CA ASP A 116 -2.48 12.60 2.80
C ASP A 116 -2.23 11.65 3.99
N THR A 117 -1.72 12.20 5.10
CA THR A 117 -1.40 11.42 6.33
C THR A 117 -2.64 10.71 6.91
N SER A 118 -3.85 11.24 6.69
CA SER A 118 -5.11 10.72 7.23
C SER A 118 -5.87 9.78 6.27
N GLY A 119 -5.54 9.78 4.97
CA GLY A 119 -6.30 9.08 3.92
C GLY A 119 -5.69 7.76 3.47
N GLY A 120 -4.51 7.39 3.96
CA GLY A 120 -3.81 6.18 3.54
C GLY A 120 -2.99 6.37 2.25
N GLY A 121 -2.77 7.61 1.81
CA GLY A 121 -1.89 7.97 0.70
C GLY A 121 -2.27 7.30 -0.61
N LEU A 122 -1.31 6.70 -1.32
CA LEU A 122 -1.62 5.99 -2.58
C LEU A 122 -2.69 4.92 -2.41
N ALA A 123 -2.69 4.17 -1.30
CA ALA A 123 -3.72 3.18 -1.05
C ALA A 123 -5.11 3.84 -0.95
N GLY A 124 -5.21 4.98 -0.25
CA GLY A 124 -6.42 5.80 -0.20
C GLY A 124 -6.85 6.33 -1.56
N LEU A 125 -5.90 6.84 -2.35
CA LEU A 125 -6.12 7.36 -3.70
C LEU A 125 -6.75 6.32 -4.64
N PHE A 126 -6.34 5.07 -4.50
CA PHE A 126 -6.86 3.95 -5.28
C PHE A 126 -8.07 3.27 -4.65
N GLY A 127 -8.65 3.83 -3.58
CA GLY A 127 -9.80 3.23 -2.89
C GLY A 127 -9.47 1.98 -2.07
N MET A 128 -8.19 1.65 -1.96
CA MET A 128 -7.64 0.54 -1.18
C MET A 128 -7.44 0.91 0.31
N GLY A 129 -7.79 2.14 0.67
CA GLY A 129 -7.63 2.72 2.01
C GLY A 129 -8.72 2.31 3.02
N GLY A 130 -9.27 1.10 2.93
CA GLY A 130 -10.40 0.62 3.73
C GLY A 130 -10.39 1.10 5.19
N ASN A 131 -11.32 2.00 5.48
CA ASN A 131 -11.78 2.34 6.82
C ASN A 131 -13.23 1.88 6.85
N ASN A 132 -13.56 0.87 7.64
CA ASN A 132 -14.91 0.28 7.82
C ASN A 132 -15.92 1.26 8.48
N ASN A 133 -15.73 2.57 8.34
CA ASN A 133 -16.48 3.62 9.04
C ASN A 133 -17.17 4.63 8.12
N GLN A 134 -17.39 4.29 6.85
CA GLN A 134 -18.36 5.02 6.04
C GLN A 134 -19.77 4.55 6.43
N PRO A 135 -20.69 5.44 6.87
CA PRO A 135 -22.04 5.04 7.19
C PRO A 135 -22.67 4.41 5.94
N GLN A 136 -23.16 3.17 6.11
CA GLN A 136 -23.98 2.46 5.15
C GLN A 136 -25.10 3.37 4.67
N VAL A 137 -24.96 3.91 3.46
CA VAL A 137 -26.10 4.47 2.75
C VAL A 137 -26.89 3.28 2.24
N GLN A 138 -28.02 3.10 2.90
CA GLN A 138 -29.07 2.13 2.70
C GLN A 138 -29.41 1.91 1.22
N GLY A 139 -29.28 0.66 0.77
CA GLY A 139 -29.97 0.15 -0.42
C GLY A 139 -29.05 -0.59 -1.39
N HIS A 140 -29.45 -1.81 -1.72
CA HIS A 140 -28.92 -2.73 -2.74
C HIS A 140 -28.01 -3.85 -2.21
N GLN A 141 -28.70 -4.91 -1.79
CA GLN A 141 -28.56 -6.30 -2.27
C GLN A 141 -27.12 -6.84 -2.41
N GLN A 142 -26.89 -7.90 -1.62
CA GLN A 142 -25.91 -8.95 -1.85
C GLN A 142 -25.62 -9.15 -3.34
N GLN A 143 -24.48 -8.62 -3.79
CA GLN A 143 -23.77 -9.04 -4.98
C GLN A 143 -22.30 -8.67 -4.77
N GLU A 144 -21.51 -9.72 -4.55
CA GLU A 144 -20.21 -9.93 -5.17
C GLU A 144 -19.10 -8.90 -4.88
N GLY A 145 -17.92 -9.40 -4.52
CA GLY A 145 -16.72 -8.60 -4.32
C GLY A 145 -16.41 -7.75 -5.56
N GLY A 146 -16.91 -6.52 -5.56
CA GLY A 146 -16.59 -5.49 -6.53
C GLY A 146 -15.11 -5.22 -6.45
N SER A 147 -14.39 -5.76 -7.43
CA SER A 147 -12.96 -5.71 -7.67
C SER A 147 -12.18 -4.65 -6.87
N LEU A 148 -11.76 -5.01 -5.65
CA LEU A 148 -10.48 -4.54 -5.08
C LEU A 148 -9.33 -4.72 -6.11
N LEU A 149 -9.52 -5.68 -7.04
CA LEU A 149 -8.69 -6.05 -8.19
C LEU A 149 -8.75 -5.10 -9.42
N ASP A 150 -9.59 -4.05 -9.45
CA ASP A 150 -9.85 -3.34 -10.72
C ASP A 150 -8.64 -2.52 -11.23
N ASN A 151 -7.64 -2.33 -10.38
CA ASN A 151 -6.40 -1.65 -10.75
C ASN A 151 -5.15 -2.49 -10.45
N PRO A 152 -4.78 -3.43 -11.34
CA PRO A 152 -3.57 -4.23 -11.20
C PRO A 152 -2.31 -3.36 -11.12
N LEU A 153 -2.33 -2.20 -11.78
CA LEU A 153 -1.25 -1.23 -11.77
C LEU A 153 -1.01 -0.65 -10.36
N ALA A 154 -2.09 -0.31 -9.67
CA ALA A 154 -2.05 0.18 -8.29
C ALA A 154 -1.56 -0.90 -7.32
N LYS A 155 -1.97 -2.16 -7.52
CA LYS A 155 -1.45 -3.29 -6.74
C LYS A 155 0.06 -3.47 -6.94
N VAL A 156 0.54 -3.42 -8.19
CA VAL A 156 1.98 -3.52 -8.50
C VAL A 156 2.74 -2.35 -7.87
N ALA A 157 2.21 -1.13 -7.97
CA ALA A 157 2.81 0.06 -7.36
C ALA A 157 2.92 -0.07 -5.84
N LEU A 158 1.79 -0.34 -5.16
CA LEU A 158 1.73 -0.44 -3.71
C LEU A 158 2.56 -1.62 -3.18
N GLY A 159 2.42 -2.79 -3.80
CA GLY A 159 3.18 -3.99 -3.45
C GLY A 159 4.69 -3.81 -3.68
N GLY A 160 5.08 -3.16 -4.77
CA GLY A 160 6.48 -2.83 -5.03
C GLY A 160 7.06 -1.85 -4.01
N ILE A 161 6.35 -0.75 -3.72
CA ILE A 161 6.78 0.21 -2.69
C ILE A 161 6.90 -0.49 -1.34
N ALA A 162 5.89 -1.29 -0.97
CA ALA A 162 5.88 -2.06 0.26
C ALA A 162 7.07 -3.02 0.33
N ALA A 163 7.37 -3.75 -0.75
CA ALA A 163 8.46 -4.72 -0.77
C ALA A 163 9.81 -4.03 -0.61
N MET A 164 10.07 -2.97 -1.38
CA MET A 164 11.31 -2.19 -1.27
C MET A 164 11.45 -1.54 0.10
N ALA A 165 10.35 -1.06 0.68
CA ALA A 165 10.36 -0.49 2.02
C ALA A 165 10.67 -1.53 3.11
N VAL A 166 10.02 -2.70 3.05
CA VAL A 166 10.27 -3.81 3.98
C VAL A 166 11.70 -4.32 3.86
N LYS A 167 12.24 -4.37 2.64
CA LYS A 167 13.64 -4.67 2.38
C LYS A 167 14.56 -3.66 3.08
N LYS A 168 14.35 -2.36 2.87
CA LYS A 168 15.11 -1.30 3.57
C LYS A 168 15.03 -1.41 5.08
N MET A 169 13.84 -1.67 5.63
CA MET A 169 13.67 -1.86 7.08
C MET A 169 14.41 -3.09 7.62
N SER A 170 14.59 -4.13 6.79
CA SER A 170 15.29 -5.36 7.16
C SER A 170 16.81 -5.27 7.04
N GLU A 171 17.32 -4.30 6.28
CA GLU A 171 18.75 -4.04 6.05
C GLU A 171 19.35 -3.05 7.06
N ARG A 172 18.55 -2.51 7.98
CA ARG A 172 18.98 -1.67 9.11
C ARG A 172 19.49 -2.51 10.28
#